data_AF-A0A2E5ZL14-F1
#
_entry.id   AF-A0A2E5ZL14-F1
#
_cell.length_a   1.000
_cell.length_b   1.000
_cell.length_c   1.000
_cell.angle_alpha   90.00
_cell.angle_beta   90.00
_cell.angle_gamma   90.00
#
_symmetry.space_group_name_H-M   'P 1'
#
loop_
_entity.id
_entity.type
_entity.pdbx_description
1 polymer ?
#
loop_
_entity_poly.entity_id
_entity_poly.type
_entity_poly.pdbx_seq_one_letter_code
_entity_poly.pdbx_strand_id
1 'polypeptide(L)'
;MEGQLIPRGFYMQHVALTMFDKERCAPFFDKLTEFFHEHHHSDEQNAEGYEELLYRIHRPYNPEMLDMIDAWMGLPERDWREETQREVMLALYAIRYPDTLLIESFTEKARSDMRRLSAYLHFTSHTYAIWDEDTLRGLSKLGIEIPYTEKADPFVYGAYVSAIELLKDVAPFTCFLEHDVPRQRLFQAALAAYGRE
;
A
#
# COMPACT_ATOMS: atom_id res chain seq x y z
N MET A 1 -20.94 43.54 -3.30
CA MET A 1 -20.54 42.69 -4.43
C MET A 1 -19.24 42.04 -4.00
N GLU A 2 -19.33 40.97 -3.22
CA GLU A 2 -18.18 40.25 -2.67
C GLU A 2 -18.20 38.85 -3.25
N GLY A 3 -17.16 38.54 -4.01
CA GLY A 3 -17.03 37.30 -4.75
C GLY A 3 -16.77 36.12 -3.82
N GLN A 4 -17.67 35.14 -3.86
CA GLN A 4 -17.38 33.79 -3.42
C GLN A 4 -16.36 33.17 -4.36
N LEU A 5 -15.12 33.06 -3.91
CA LEU A 5 -14.18 32.06 -4.41
C LEU A 5 -14.44 30.80 -3.61
N ILE A 6 -15.04 29.80 -4.24
CA ILE A 6 -15.06 28.42 -3.74
C ILE A 6 -13.77 27.76 -4.25
N PRO A 7 -12.78 27.44 -3.40
CA PRO A 7 -11.75 26.50 -3.79
C PRO A 7 -12.28 25.11 -3.43
N ARG A 8 -12.73 24.36 -4.44
CA ARG A 8 -12.75 22.89 -4.36
C ARG A 8 -11.30 22.41 -4.34
N GLY A 9 -10.67 22.48 -3.18
CA GLY A 9 -9.40 21.83 -2.90
C GLY A 9 -9.68 20.56 -2.11
N PHE A 10 -9.30 19.41 -2.65
CA PHE A 10 -9.22 18.17 -1.87
C PHE A 10 -8.16 18.40 -0.79
N TYR A 11 -8.60 18.67 0.44
CA TYR A 11 -7.72 18.75 1.59
C TYR A 11 -7.27 17.32 1.91
N MET A 12 -6.01 17.03 1.59
CA MET A 12 -5.35 15.81 2.05
C MET A 12 -5.32 15.86 3.59
N GLN A 13 -6.14 15.04 4.24
CA GLN A 13 -6.23 15.02 5.69
C GLN A 13 -5.08 14.19 6.26
N HIS A 14 -4.09 14.85 6.84
CA HIS A 14 -3.20 14.18 7.77
C HIS A 14 -3.99 13.94 9.06
N VAL A 15 -4.51 12.72 9.24
CA VAL A 15 -5.27 12.35 10.45
C VAL A 15 -4.28 12.23 11.60
N ALA A 16 -4.19 13.29 12.43
CA ALA A 16 -3.45 13.21 13.68
C ALA A 16 -4.12 12.19 14.61
N LEU A 17 -3.34 11.45 15.40
CA LEU A 17 -3.81 10.52 16.45
C LEU A 17 -4.90 11.12 17.35
N THR A 18 -4.92 12.45 17.52
CA THR A 18 -5.88 13.20 18.33
C THR A 18 -7.26 13.39 17.69
N MET A 19 -7.37 13.24 16.37
CA MET A 19 -8.65 13.29 15.63
C MET A 19 -9.10 11.90 15.16
N PHE A 20 -8.30 10.86 15.43
CA PHE A 20 -8.60 9.50 15.04
C PHE A 20 -9.61 8.86 16.00
N ASP A 21 -10.78 8.51 15.47
CA ASP A 21 -11.83 7.87 16.24
C ASP A 21 -11.53 6.37 16.40
N LYS A 22 -10.94 6.02 17.55
CA LYS A 22 -10.61 4.62 17.87
C LYS A 22 -11.85 3.74 18.03
N GLU A 23 -12.98 4.30 18.47
CA GLU A 23 -14.21 3.53 18.67
C GLU A 23 -14.79 3.08 17.33
N ARG A 24 -14.68 3.91 16.30
CA ARG A 24 -15.01 3.54 14.91
C ARG A 24 -14.21 2.35 14.37
N CYS A 25 -13.05 2.07 14.95
CA CYS A 25 -12.18 0.97 14.51
C CYS A 25 -12.44 -0.34 15.25
N ALA A 26 -13.23 -0.33 16.32
CA ALA A 26 -13.52 -1.53 17.10
C ALA A 26 -14.10 -2.68 16.23
N PRO A 27 -15.09 -2.45 15.32
CA PRO A 27 -15.61 -3.52 14.49
C PRO A 27 -14.56 -4.15 13.56
N PHE A 28 -13.62 -3.34 13.07
CA PHE A 28 -12.51 -3.82 12.26
C PHE A 28 -11.52 -4.63 13.10
N PHE A 29 -11.12 -4.13 14.27
CA PHE A 29 -10.16 -4.82 15.13
C PHE A 29 -10.69 -6.13 15.72
N ASP A 30 -11.97 -6.19 16.06
CA ASP A 30 -12.62 -7.38 16.60
C ASP A 30 -12.58 -8.56 15.62
N LYS A 31 -12.57 -8.28 14.31
CA LYS A 31 -12.58 -9.27 13.22
C LYS A 31 -11.32 -9.27 12.37
N LEU A 32 -10.29 -8.52 12.74
CA LEU A 32 -9.11 -8.26 11.90
C LEU A 32 -8.46 -9.56 11.40
N THR A 33 -8.42 -10.59 12.24
CA THR A 33 -7.85 -11.89 11.92
C THR A 33 -8.72 -12.70 10.96
N GLU A 34 -10.05 -12.60 11.12
CA GLU A 34 -11.03 -13.22 10.23
C GLU A 34 -10.92 -12.59 8.84
N PHE A 35 -10.95 -11.26 8.76
CA PHE A 35 -10.78 -10.52 7.50
C PHE A 35 -9.46 -10.84 6.80
N PHE A 36 -8.37 -10.91 7.56
CA PHE A 36 -7.09 -11.30 7.01
C PHE A 36 -7.14 -12.71 6.41
N HIS A 37 -7.67 -13.70 7.15
CA HIS A 37 -7.76 -15.08 6.66
C HIS A 37 -8.66 -15.18 5.41
N GLU A 38 -9.84 -14.57 5.45
CA GLU A 38 -10.80 -14.56 4.33
C GLU A 38 -10.20 -13.94 3.07
N HIS A 39 -9.43 -12.86 3.20
CA HIS A 39 -8.81 -12.24 2.04
C HIS A 39 -7.56 -13.01 1.59
N HIS A 40 -6.57 -13.15 2.47
CA HIS A 40 -5.25 -13.65 2.11
C HIS A 40 -5.29 -15.08 1.59
N HIS A 41 -6.18 -15.94 2.12
CA HIS A 41 -6.33 -17.33 1.72
C HIS A 41 -7.53 -17.57 0.78
N SER A 42 -8.13 -16.51 0.24
CA SER A 42 -9.16 -16.69 -0.80
C SER A 42 -8.58 -17.26 -2.08
N ASP A 43 -9.40 -17.97 -2.85
CA ASP A 43 -9.02 -18.49 -4.18
C ASP A 43 -8.60 -17.37 -5.16
N GLU A 44 -9.01 -16.12 -4.90
CA GLU A 44 -8.63 -14.95 -5.70
C GLU A 44 -7.24 -14.41 -5.35
N GLN A 45 -6.70 -14.76 -4.18
CA GLN A 45 -5.38 -14.35 -3.74
C GLN A 45 -4.37 -15.49 -3.93
N ASN A 46 -3.19 -15.17 -4.43
CA ASN A 46 -2.08 -16.12 -4.55
C ASN A 46 -1.16 -16.01 -3.31
N ALA A 47 -1.61 -16.58 -2.18
CA ALA A 47 -0.86 -16.55 -0.91
C ALA A 47 0.49 -17.25 -1.01
N GLU A 48 0.53 -18.47 -1.56
CA GLU A 48 1.76 -19.25 -1.73
C GLU A 48 2.78 -18.49 -2.60
N GLY A 49 2.31 -17.92 -3.72
CA GLY A 49 3.16 -17.10 -4.58
C GLY A 49 3.62 -15.80 -3.92
N TYR A 50 2.80 -15.21 -3.05
CA TYR A 50 3.20 -14.04 -2.27
C TYR A 50 4.35 -14.39 -1.33
N GLU A 51 4.21 -15.45 -0.54
CA GLU A 51 5.25 -15.91 0.38
C GLU A 51 6.53 -16.29 -0.35
N GLU A 52 6.41 -17.00 -1.49
CA GLU A 52 7.55 -17.33 -2.33
C GLU A 52 8.33 -16.08 -2.79
N LEU A 53 7.62 -15.01 -3.18
CA LEU A 53 8.26 -13.76 -3.56
C LEU A 53 9.01 -13.10 -2.41
N LEU A 54 8.55 -13.20 -1.16
CA LEU A 54 9.28 -12.65 -0.01
C LEU A 54 10.69 -13.25 0.12
N TYR A 55 10.87 -14.50 -0.30
CA TYR A 55 12.19 -15.17 -0.28
C TYR A 55 12.98 -14.98 -1.58
N ARG A 56 12.32 -14.90 -2.73
CA ARG A 56 12.99 -14.77 -4.04
C ARG A 56 13.47 -13.35 -4.34
N ILE A 57 12.81 -12.33 -3.81
CA ILE A 57 13.18 -10.94 -4.05
C ILE A 57 14.28 -10.54 -3.06
N HIS A 58 15.51 -10.48 -3.53
CA HIS A 58 16.68 -10.20 -2.70
C HIS A 58 17.66 -9.25 -3.38
N ARG A 59 18.56 -8.66 -2.60
CA ARG A 59 19.66 -7.87 -3.17
C ARG A 59 20.75 -8.80 -3.72
N PRO A 60 21.43 -8.43 -4.83
CA PRO A 60 21.14 -7.27 -5.66
C PRO A 60 19.89 -7.46 -6.53
N TYR A 61 19.03 -6.43 -6.60
CA TYR A 61 17.82 -6.45 -7.44
C TYR A 61 18.17 -6.48 -8.93
N ASN A 62 17.36 -7.21 -9.70
CA ASN A 62 17.50 -7.35 -11.15
C ASN A 62 16.14 -7.23 -11.86
N PRO A 63 16.13 -7.07 -13.20
CA PRO A 63 14.92 -7.06 -14.02
C PRO A 63 13.93 -8.19 -13.74
N GLU A 64 14.45 -9.41 -13.65
CA GLU A 64 13.66 -10.64 -13.54
C GLU A 64 12.88 -10.67 -12.22
N MET A 65 13.45 -10.12 -11.14
CA MET A 65 12.76 -9.93 -9.86
C MET A 65 11.53 -9.02 -10.00
N LEU A 66 11.64 -7.94 -10.76
CA LEU A 66 10.48 -7.09 -11.03
C LEU A 66 9.46 -7.84 -11.91
N ASP A 67 9.90 -8.66 -12.88
CA ASP A 67 8.99 -9.48 -13.70
C ASP A 67 8.21 -10.48 -12.85
N MET A 68 8.86 -11.13 -11.88
CA MET A 68 8.20 -12.04 -10.94
C MET A 68 7.11 -11.33 -10.12
N ILE A 69 7.36 -10.10 -9.66
CA ILE A 69 6.37 -9.30 -8.93
C ILE A 69 5.19 -8.93 -9.85
N ASP A 70 5.47 -8.47 -11.08
CA ASP A 70 4.42 -8.13 -12.04
C ASP A 70 3.55 -9.34 -12.39
N ALA A 71 4.16 -10.51 -12.59
CA ALA A 71 3.46 -11.76 -12.88
C ALA A 71 2.53 -12.16 -11.72
N TRP A 72 3.00 -12.07 -10.48
CA TRP A 72 2.17 -12.33 -9.30
C TRP A 72 1.02 -11.33 -9.15
N MET A 73 1.25 -10.04 -9.48
CA MET A 73 0.21 -9.00 -9.51
C MET A 73 -0.77 -9.15 -10.68
N GLY A 74 -0.52 -10.05 -11.63
CA GLY A 74 -1.30 -10.18 -12.87
C GLY A 74 -1.18 -8.96 -13.79
N LEU A 75 -0.06 -8.22 -13.73
CA LEU A 75 0.17 -7.03 -14.54
C LEU A 75 0.79 -7.40 -15.90
N PRO A 76 0.48 -6.63 -16.97
CA PRO A 76 1.12 -6.84 -18.27
C PRO A 76 2.61 -6.52 -18.20
N GLU A 77 3.42 -7.12 -19.09
CA GLU A 77 4.86 -6.82 -19.15
C GLU A 77 5.15 -5.32 -19.27
N ARG A 78 6.25 -4.88 -18.65
CA ARG A 78 6.68 -3.49 -18.70
C ARG A 78 7.18 -3.12 -20.07
N ASP A 79 6.57 -2.10 -20.65
CA ASP A 79 7.12 -1.38 -21.80
C ASP A 79 8.10 -0.27 -21.32
N TRP A 80 9.15 -0.67 -20.60
CA TRP A 80 10.17 0.24 -20.08
C TRP A 80 11.47 0.14 -20.87
N ARG A 81 12.11 1.28 -21.12
CA ARG A 81 13.48 1.31 -21.62
C ARG A 81 14.44 0.96 -20.49
N GLU A 82 15.64 0.50 -20.84
CA GLU A 82 16.70 0.14 -19.88
C GLU A 82 16.97 1.26 -18.86
N GLU A 83 16.90 2.52 -19.29
CA GLU A 83 17.09 3.69 -18.42
C GLU A 83 16.01 3.79 -17.33
N THR A 84 14.73 3.69 -17.68
CA THR A 84 13.61 3.70 -16.71
C THR A 84 13.70 2.52 -15.75
N GLN A 85 14.12 1.36 -16.25
CA GLN A 85 14.31 0.19 -15.40
C GLN A 85 15.46 0.38 -14.41
N ARG A 86 16.60 0.90 -14.86
CA ARG A 86 17.75 1.20 -14.01
C ARG A 86 17.41 2.27 -12.96
N GLU A 87 16.70 3.32 -13.36
CA GLU A 87 16.18 4.36 -12.47
C GLU A 87 15.37 3.74 -11.31
N VAL A 88 14.35 2.93 -11.64
CA VAL A 88 13.50 2.28 -10.62
C VAL A 88 14.33 1.38 -9.72
N MET A 89 15.17 0.50 -10.28
CA MET A 89 16.00 -0.39 -9.48
C MET A 89 16.93 0.36 -8.52
N LEU A 90 17.58 1.45 -8.96
CA LEU A 90 18.45 2.26 -8.12
C LEU A 90 17.66 2.94 -7.00
N ALA A 91 16.49 3.47 -7.30
CA ALA A 91 15.66 4.10 -6.28
C ALA A 91 15.14 3.10 -5.24
N LEU A 92 14.86 1.84 -5.61
CA LEU A 92 14.48 0.79 -4.65
C LEU A 92 15.59 0.51 -3.60
N TYR A 93 16.87 0.85 -3.88
CA TYR A 93 17.92 0.84 -2.86
C TYR A 93 17.89 2.06 -1.94
N ALA A 94 17.46 3.21 -2.47
CA ALA A 94 17.55 4.52 -1.82
C ALA A 94 16.32 4.84 -0.98
N ILE A 95 15.13 4.43 -1.41
CA ILE A 95 13.87 4.68 -0.71
C ILE A 95 13.88 3.94 0.63
N ARG A 96 13.55 4.66 1.71
CA ARG A 96 13.53 4.13 3.07
C ARG A 96 12.17 4.37 3.67
N TYR A 97 11.56 3.32 4.19
CA TYR A 97 10.33 3.43 4.95
C TYR A 97 10.47 4.41 6.13
N PRO A 98 9.50 5.32 6.39
CA PRO A 98 8.21 5.51 5.68
C PRO A 98 8.24 6.55 4.54
N ASP A 99 9.42 7.04 4.11
CA ASP A 99 9.54 8.15 3.17
C ASP A 99 9.17 7.78 1.72
N THR A 100 8.10 8.40 1.22
CA THR A 100 7.60 8.25 -0.15
C THR A 100 8.03 9.39 -1.08
N LEU A 101 8.67 10.45 -0.60
CA LEU A 101 8.93 11.66 -1.39
C LEU A 101 9.87 11.42 -2.57
N LEU A 102 10.79 10.47 -2.44
CA LEU A 102 11.69 10.09 -3.54
C LEU A 102 10.94 9.55 -4.77
N ILE A 103 9.69 9.10 -4.65
CA ILE A 103 8.82 8.77 -5.79
C ILE A 103 8.64 9.98 -6.71
N GLU A 104 8.69 11.21 -6.19
CA GLU A 104 8.56 12.42 -7.00
C GLU A 104 9.66 12.54 -8.08
N SER A 105 10.86 12.02 -7.76
CA SER A 105 12.02 12.08 -8.65
C SER A 105 11.93 11.15 -9.86
N PHE A 106 10.96 10.23 -9.87
CA PHE A 106 10.80 9.30 -10.96
C PHE A 106 10.28 9.95 -12.24
N THR A 107 10.77 9.46 -13.39
CA THR A 107 10.21 9.77 -14.70
C THR A 107 8.73 9.41 -14.78
N GLU A 108 7.99 10.09 -15.67
CA GLU A 108 6.54 9.86 -15.81
C GLU A 108 6.20 8.39 -16.10
N LYS A 109 7.05 7.69 -16.87
CA LYS A 109 6.86 6.27 -17.20
C LYS A 109 7.11 5.34 -16.00
N ALA A 110 8.03 5.68 -15.10
CA ALA A 110 8.24 4.95 -13.85
C ALA A 110 7.09 5.19 -12.85
N ARG A 111 6.51 6.39 -12.84
CA ARG A 111 5.36 6.76 -11.99
C ARG A 111 4.00 6.38 -12.57
N SER A 112 3.94 5.79 -13.76
CA SER A 112 2.67 5.64 -14.48
C SER A 112 1.67 4.69 -13.82
N ASP A 113 2.14 3.85 -12.89
CA ASP A 113 1.34 2.79 -12.27
C ASP A 113 1.66 2.67 -10.78
N MET A 114 0.73 3.16 -9.94
CA MET A 114 0.81 3.12 -8.48
C MET A 114 0.77 1.68 -7.95
N ARG A 115 -0.02 0.78 -8.56
CA ARG A 115 -0.15 -0.62 -8.11
C ARG A 115 1.18 -1.35 -8.30
N ARG A 116 1.80 -1.18 -9.47
CA ARG A 116 3.12 -1.72 -9.77
C ARG A 116 4.18 -1.19 -8.82
N LEU A 117 4.30 0.13 -8.69
CA LEU A 117 5.39 0.72 -7.91
C LEU A 117 5.29 0.39 -6.42
N SER A 118 4.08 0.40 -5.85
CA SER A 118 3.87 -0.01 -4.46
C SER A 118 4.19 -1.48 -4.22
N ALA A 119 3.92 -2.37 -5.18
CA ALA A 119 4.31 -3.77 -5.09
C ALA A 119 5.85 -3.93 -5.07
N TYR A 120 6.58 -3.18 -5.91
CA TYR A 120 8.04 -3.17 -5.87
C TYR A 120 8.57 -2.69 -4.54
N LEU A 121 8.03 -1.58 -4.01
CA LEU A 121 8.40 -1.08 -2.70
C LEU A 121 8.08 -2.10 -1.60
N HIS A 122 6.94 -2.78 -1.69
CA HIS A 122 6.55 -3.81 -0.75
C HIS A 122 7.55 -4.97 -0.74
N PHE A 123 7.80 -5.64 -1.86
CA PHE A 123 8.67 -6.83 -1.87
C PHE A 123 10.15 -6.52 -1.67
N THR A 124 10.60 -5.29 -1.94
CA THR A 124 12.01 -4.92 -1.69
C THR A 124 12.29 -4.47 -0.25
N SER A 125 11.26 -4.05 0.50
CA SER A 125 11.41 -3.51 1.86
C SER A 125 10.62 -4.24 2.94
N HIS A 126 9.62 -5.04 2.55
CA HIS A 126 8.64 -5.73 3.39
C HIS A 126 7.80 -4.83 4.32
N THR A 127 7.86 -3.50 4.14
CA THR A 127 7.27 -2.52 5.08
C THR A 127 6.27 -1.59 4.42
N TYR A 128 6.41 -1.31 3.12
CA TYR A 128 5.42 -0.55 2.37
C TYR A 128 4.14 -1.34 2.10
N ALA A 129 3.00 -0.67 2.02
CA ALA A 129 1.72 -1.29 1.66
C ALA A 129 1.52 -1.34 0.13
N ILE A 130 0.99 -2.44 -0.42
CA ILE A 130 0.62 -2.52 -1.85
C ILE A 130 -0.62 -1.64 -2.11
N TRP A 131 -0.65 -0.85 -3.17
CA TRP A 131 -1.81 -0.03 -3.48
C TRP A 131 -2.98 -0.91 -3.93
N ASP A 132 -4.11 -0.79 -3.24
CA ASP A 132 -5.28 -1.63 -3.43
C ASP A 132 -6.57 -0.85 -3.16
N GLU A 133 -7.55 -0.97 -4.06
CA GLU A 133 -8.79 -0.20 -4.01
C GLU A 133 -9.75 -0.69 -2.93
N ASP A 134 -9.76 -1.99 -2.65
CA ASP A 134 -10.51 -2.55 -1.54
C ASP A 134 -10.00 -2.01 -0.21
N THR A 135 -8.67 -1.91 -0.06
CA THR A 135 -8.03 -1.32 1.12
C THR A 135 -8.41 0.16 1.28
N LEU A 136 -8.47 0.94 0.19
CA LEU A 136 -8.98 2.33 0.24
C LEU A 136 -10.42 2.39 0.75
N ARG A 137 -11.29 1.50 0.29
CA ARG A 137 -12.68 1.39 0.78
C ARG A 137 -12.72 1.04 2.27
N GLY A 138 -11.88 0.11 2.71
CA GLY A 138 -11.74 -0.24 4.13
C GLY A 138 -11.33 0.97 4.98
N LEU A 139 -10.35 1.75 4.53
CA LEU A 139 -9.92 2.99 5.21
C LEU A 139 -11.05 4.03 5.28
N SER A 140 -11.81 4.22 4.18
CA SER A 140 -12.96 5.14 4.16
C SER A 140 -14.06 4.72 5.14
N LYS A 141 -14.34 3.42 5.28
CA LYS A 141 -15.28 2.91 6.32
C LYS A 141 -14.84 3.26 7.75
N LEU A 142 -13.53 3.37 7.98
CA LEU A 142 -12.96 3.80 9.26
C LEU A 142 -12.91 5.33 9.40
N GLY A 143 -13.35 6.09 8.39
CA GLY A 143 -13.35 7.55 8.36
C GLY A 143 -12.03 8.15 7.90
N ILE A 144 -11.14 7.37 7.28
CA ILE A 144 -9.89 7.87 6.68
C ILE A 144 -10.08 7.98 5.16
N GLU A 145 -10.23 9.21 4.68
CA GLU A 145 -10.41 9.49 3.26
C GLU A 145 -9.06 9.75 2.57
N ILE A 146 -8.72 8.90 1.59
CA ILE A 146 -7.52 9.03 0.76
C ILE A 146 -7.96 9.16 -0.69
N PRO A 147 -7.48 10.18 -1.42
CA PRO A 147 -7.79 10.33 -2.84
C PRO A 147 -7.33 9.13 -3.67
N TYR A 148 -8.13 8.75 -4.67
CA TYR A 148 -7.70 7.78 -5.66
C TYR A 148 -6.58 8.34 -6.55
N THR A 149 -5.64 7.49 -6.95
CA THR A 149 -4.63 7.82 -7.96
C THR A 149 -4.24 6.59 -8.78
N GLU A 150 -4.09 6.78 -10.09
CA GLU A 150 -3.52 5.77 -10.98
C GLU A 150 -1.99 5.88 -11.03
N LYS A 151 -1.50 7.13 -11.07
CA LYS A 151 -0.06 7.43 -11.06
C LYS A 151 0.48 7.41 -9.65
N ALA A 152 1.74 7.06 -9.50
CA ALA A 152 2.43 7.09 -8.22
C ALA A 152 2.65 8.54 -7.75
N ASP A 153 1.71 9.04 -6.96
CA ASP A 153 1.82 10.31 -6.27
C ASP A 153 2.40 10.08 -4.86
N PRO A 154 3.54 10.72 -4.52
CA PRO A 154 4.22 10.49 -3.25
C PRO A 154 3.37 10.87 -2.04
N PHE A 155 2.53 11.91 -2.16
CA PHE A 155 1.73 12.42 -1.05
C PHE A 155 0.50 11.55 -0.82
N VAL A 156 -0.21 11.18 -1.90
CA VAL A 156 -1.36 10.27 -1.83
C VAL A 156 -0.91 8.90 -1.32
N TYR A 157 0.19 8.35 -1.85
CA TYR A 157 0.72 7.07 -1.37
C TYR A 157 1.25 7.16 0.06
N GLY A 158 1.91 8.26 0.42
CA GLY A 158 2.37 8.50 1.78
C GLY A 158 1.22 8.54 2.79
N ALA A 159 0.10 9.17 2.43
CA ALA A 159 -1.12 9.16 3.25
C ALA A 159 -1.69 7.74 3.42
N TYR A 160 -1.71 6.95 2.33
CA TYR A 160 -2.15 5.55 2.37
C TYR A 160 -1.30 4.66 3.27
N VAL A 161 0.03 4.74 3.14
CA VAL A 161 0.96 4.00 3.99
C VAL A 161 0.80 4.43 5.44
N SER A 162 0.76 5.75 5.69
CA SER A 162 0.66 6.31 7.04
C SER A 162 -0.68 5.98 7.73
N ALA A 163 -1.77 5.87 6.98
CA ALA A 163 -3.07 5.46 7.50
C ALA A 163 -3.05 4.01 8.03
N ILE A 164 -2.41 3.10 7.31
CA ILE A 164 -2.27 1.70 7.75
C ILE A 164 -1.36 1.60 8.98
N GLU A 165 -0.32 2.43 9.05
CA GLU A 165 0.58 2.50 10.21
C GLU A 165 -0.11 3.04 11.45
N LEU A 166 -0.93 4.08 11.29
CA LEU A 166 -1.78 4.59 12.36
C LEU A 166 -2.66 3.48 12.94
N LEU A 167 -3.25 2.62 12.08
CA LEU A 167 -4.04 1.48 12.53
C LEU A 167 -3.21 0.45 13.30
N LYS A 168 -1.97 0.19 12.88
CA LYS A 168 -1.05 -0.70 13.61
C LYS A 168 -0.67 -0.15 14.98
N ASP A 169 -0.54 1.17 15.11
CA ASP A 169 -0.18 1.84 16.36
C ASP A 169 -1.32 1.88 17.38
N VAL A 170 -2.57 1.95 16.90
CA VAL A 170 -3.77 2.00 17.75
C VAL A 170 -4.44 0.64 17.95
N ALA A 171 -3.99 -0.39 17.23
CA ALA A 171 -4.53 -1.74 17.33
C ALA A 171 -4.41 -2.30 18.76
N PRO A 172 -5.48 -2.92 19.29
CA PRO A 172 -5.42 -3.67 20.54
C PRO A 172 -4.35 -4.78 20.50
N PHE A 173 -3.84 -5.16 21.67
CA PHE A 173 -2.83 -6.22 21.79
C PHE A 173 -3.34 -7.57 21.24
N THR A 174 -4.65 -7.80 21.24
CA THR A 174 -5.30 -9.00 20.70
C THR A 174 -5.15 -9.13 19.18
N CYS A 175 -4.83 -8.05 18.47
CA CYS A 175 -4.56 -8.06 17.03
C CYS A 175 -3.11 -8.41 16.68
N PHE A 176 -2.25 -8.67 17.67
CA PHE A 176 -0.87 -9.11 17.45
C PHE A 176 -0.82 -10.63 17.31
N LEU A 177 -1.00 -11.11 16.09
CA LEU A 177 -0.78 -12.50 15.74
C LEU A 177 0.66 -12.72 15.28
N GLU A 178 1.20 -13.89 15.62
CA GLU A 178 2.40 -14.41 14.97
C GLU A 178 1.99 -14.97 13.61
N HIS A 179 2.55 -14.40 12.53
CA HIS A 179 2.31 -14.83 11.16
C HIS A 179 3.60 -14.71 10.36
N ASP A 180 3.77 -15.60 9.38
CA ASP A 180 4.84 -15.60 8.38
C ASP A 180 4.82 -14.43 7.36
N VAL A 181 3.87 -13.49 7.46
CA VAL A 181 3.78 -12.32 6.57
C VAL A 181 4.06 -11.04 7.31
N PRO A 182 4.59 -10.00 6.64
CA PRO A 182 4.79 -8.71 7.25
C PRO A 182 3.50 -8.15 7.84
N ARG A 183 3.57 -7.57 9.04
CA ARG A 183 2.42 -6.95 9.72
C ARG A 183 1.70 -5.92 8.84
N GLN A 184 2.43 -5.26 7.95
CA GLN A 184 1.83 -4.35 6.97
C GLN A 184 0.86 -5.06 6.02
N ARG A 185 1.25 -6.24 5.51
CA ARG A 185 0.40 -7.04 4.64
C ARG A 185 -0.83 -7.54 5.37
N LEU A 186 -0.68 -7.93 6.64
CA LEU A 186 -1.79 -8.38 7.47
C LEU A 186 -2.89 -7.31 7.56
N PHE A 187 -2.53 -6.10 8.00
CA PHE A 187 -3.49 -5.01 8.15
C PHE A 187 -4.09 -4.58 6.82
N GLN A 188 -3.27 -4.53 5.77
CA GLN A 188 -3.74 -4.24 4.42
C GLN A 188 -4.77 -5.26 3.93
N ALA A 189 -4.47 -6.56 3.99
CA ALA A 189 -5.37 -7.60 3.48
C ALA A 189 -6.67 -7.65 4.29
N ALA A 190 -6.58 -7.43 5.61
CA ALA A 190 -7.77 -7.30 6.46
C ALA A 190 -8.62 -6.09 6.05
N LEU A 191 -8.01 -4.93 5.78
CA LEU A 191 -8.72 -3.75 5.30
C LEU A 191 -9.37 -3.98 3.94
N ALA A 192 -8.72 -4.73 3.05
CA ALA A 192 -9.28 -5.10 1.75
C ALA A 192 -10.55 -5.94 1.92
N ALA A 193 -10.52 -7.00 2.75
CA ALA A 193 -11.72 -7.77 3.08
C ALA A 193 -12.81 -6.89 3.70
N TYR A 194 -12.47 -6.07 4.69
CA TYR A 194 -13.41 -5.15 5.32
C TYR A 194 -14.00 -4.15 4.34
N GLY A 195 -13.25 -3.72 3.32
CA GLY A 195 -13.71 -2.84 2.25
C GLY A 195 -14.69 -3.49 1.27
N ARG A 196 -14.70 -4.82 1.17
CA ARG A 196 -15.60 -5.60 0.30
C ARG A 196 -16.95 -5.93 0.94
N GLU A 197 -17.01 -6.01 2.27
CA GLU A 197 -18.28 -6.19 3.02
C GLU A 197 -19.33 -5.14 2.67
#